data_AF-A0A9N9DKH5-F1
#
_entry.id   AF-A0A9N9DKH5-F1
#
_cell.length_a   1.000
_cell.length_b   1.000
_cell.length_c   1.000
_cell.angle_alpha   90.00
_cell.angle_beta   90.00
_cell.angle_gamma   90.00
#
_symmetry.space_group_name_H-M   'P 1'
#
loop_
_entity.id
_entity.type
_entity.pdbx_description
1 polymer ?
#
loop_
_entity_poly.entity_id
_entity_poly.type
_entity_poly.pdbx_seq_one_letter_code
_entity_poly.pdbx_strand_id
1 'polypeptide(L)'
;MLVANFESLDVCKNEIWNQTETVSTSVMEEVELFMNTVVPPLLQFITEAPLKIVIGLLALFIERNNIICVAKSKVGLAFLTMFLSRAEILKQGRGSHPQTEEREFLQWQELYNHLFTLLQTHFLSLFPPFVTGIDDMYVWQFLAAMAVGASHEQQSVLVTEVRERVMETLFQVKLQSDKAYQKINNVNLFLHALGLDASQISI
;
A
#
# COMPACT_ATOMS: atom_id res chain seq x y z
N MET A 1 19.88 -4.46 6.79
CA MET A 1 19.66 -3.62 7.99
C MET A 1 18.46 -2.69 7.86
N LEU A 2 18.14 -2.12 6.69
CA LEU A 2 16.99 -1.20 6.52
C LEU A 2 15.63 -1.90 6.70
N VAL A 3 15.38 -3.00 5.98
CA VAL A 3 14.14 -3.81 6.07
C VAL A 3 13.87 -4.35 7.47
N ALA A 4 14.93 -4.73 8.20
CA ALA A 4 14.82 -5.35 9.52
C ALA A 4 14.68 -4.35 10.68
N ASN A 5 14.95 -3.06 10.44
CA ASN A 5 14.86 -2.01 11.45
C ASN A 5 13.96 -0.85 10.96
N PHE A 6 13.02 -1.15 10.08
CA PHE A 6 12.23 -0.16 9.38
C PHE A 6 11.38 0.67 10.35
N GLU A 7 10.80 0.01 11.36
CA GLU A 7 10.07 0.65 12.46
C GLU A 7 10.93 1.63 13.27
N SER A 8 12.25 1.45 13.31
CA SER A 8 13.14 2.34 14.06
C SER A 8 13.42 3.67 13.36
N LEU A 9 13.11 3.78 12.05
CA LEU A 9 13.36 4.96 11.25
C LEU A 9 12.44 6.12 11.68
N ASP A 10 13.02 7.31 11.86
CA ASP A 10 12.29 8.49 12.29
C ASP A 10 11.17 8.88 11.31
N VAL A 11 11.39 8.65 10.01
CA VAL A 11 10.39 8.82 8.94
C VAL A 11 9.16 7.90 9.07
N CYS A 12 9.24 6.81 9.84
CA CYS A 12 8.11 5.91 10.07
C CYS A 12 7.40 6.20 11.39
N LYS A 13 8.14 6.66 12.42
CA LYS A 13 7.59 6.98 13.74
C LYS A 13 6.88 8.33 13.76
N ASN A 14 7.45 9.32 13.08
CA ASN A 14 7.01 10.70 13.19
C ASN A 14 5.89 11.05 12.21
N GLU A 15 5.60 10.18 11.23
CA GLU A 15 4.47 10.32 10.30
C GLU A 15 3.13 9.80 10.85
N ILE A 16 3.14 9.10 12.00
CA ILE A 16 1.93 8.48 12.52
C ILE A 16 0.96 9.57 12.95
N TRP A 17 -0.16 9.70 12.22
CA TRP A 17 -1.21 10.67 12.50
C TRP A 17 -1.91 10.34 13.83
N ASN A 18 -1.43 10.93 14.93
CA ASN A 18 -2.21 11.01 16.14
C ASN A 18 -3.37 11.98 15.90
N GLN A 19 -4.58 11.59 16.29
CA GLN A 19 -5.86 12.26 15.99
C GLN A 19 -5.97 13.74 16.43
N THR A 20 -4.92 14.31 17.02
CA THR A 20 -4.89 15.63 17.65
C THR A 20 -3.72 16.51 17.23
N GLU A 21 -2.68 15.98 16.59
CA GLU A 21 -1.49 16.76 16.22
C GLU A 21 -1.28 16.73 14.70
N THR A 22 -1.22 17.92 14.11
CA THR A 22 -0.76 18.11 12.74
C THR A 22 0.70 17.69 12.66
N VAL A 23 1.03 16.73 11.77
CA VAL A 23 2.42 16.35 11.49
C VAL A 23 3.20 17.61 11.11
N SER A 24 4.35 17.82 11.75
CA SER A 24 5.17 19.01 11.49
C SER A 24 5.66 19.03 10.04
N THR A 25 5.73 20.21 9.44
CA THR A 25 6.20 20.40 8.06
C THR A 25 7.61 19.85 7.84
N SER A 26 8.48 19.96 8.85
CA SER A 26 9.84 19.41 8.82
C SER A 26 9.86 17.88 8.64
N VAL A 27 8.96 17.16 9.31
CA VAL A 27 8.87 15.69 9.20
C VAL A 27 8.37 15.28 7.81
N MET A 28 7.41 16.02 7.26
CA MET A 28 6.94 15.76 5.89
C MET A 28 8.05 15.97 4.87
N GLU A 29 8.88 17.01 5.02
CA GLU A 29 10.04 17.26 4.15
C GLU A 29 11.09 16.15 4.25
N GLU A 30 11.37 15.64 5.45
CA GLU A 30 12.28 14.51 5.66
C GLU A 30 11.76 13.24 4.98
N VAL A 31 10.45 12.98 5.06
CA VAL A 31 9.84 11.83 4.39
C VAL A 31 9.92 11.99 2.88
N GLU A 32 9.58 13.16 2.34
CA GLU A 32 9.72 13.42 0.90
C GLU A 32 11.17 13.27 0.45
N LEU A 33 12.14 13.74 1.23
CA LEU A 33 13.56 13.56 0.94
C LEU A 33 13.94 12.07 0.91
N PHE A 34 13.46 11.29 1.87
CA PHE A 34 13.68 9.84 1.91
C PHE A 34 13.03 9.14 0.72
N MET A 35 11.78 9.48 0.40
CA MET A 35 11.03 8.95 -0.74
C MET A 35 11.72 9.26 -2.07
N ASN A 36 12.36 10.40 -2.21
CA ASN A 36 13.05 10.80 -3.43
C ASN A 36 14.50 10.28 -3.54
N THR A 37 15.12 9.90 -2.42
CA THR A 37 16.55 9.53 -2.38
C THR A 37 16.76 8.03 -2.17
N VAL A 38 16.00 7.42 -1.27
CA VAL A 38 16.22 6.04 -0.81
C VAL A 38 15.31 5.05 -1.52
N VAL A 39 14.05 5.41 -1.78
CA VAL A 39 13.10 4.49 -2.44
C VAL A 39 13.48 4.16 -3.88
N PRO A 40 13.91 5.11 -4.75
CA PRO A 40 14.22 4.80 -6.15
C PRO A 40 15.31 3.72 -6.36
N PRO A 41 16.49 3.78 -5.70
CA PRO A 41 17.49 2.73 -5.87
C PRO A 41 17.02 1.37 -5.30
N LEU A 42 16.20 1.36 -4.24
CA LEU A 42 15.62 0.13 -3.70
C LEU A 42 14.57 -0.47 -4.64
N LEU A 43 13.76 0.36 -5.28
CA LEU A 43 12.81 -0.05 -6.31
C LEU A 43 13.56 -0.67 -7.49
N GLN A 44 14.62 -0.03 -7.97
CA GLN A 44 15.45 -0.59 -9.04
C GLN A 44 15.97 -1.99 -8.67
N PHE A 45 16.52 -2.15 -7.46
CA PHE A 45 16.97 -3.46 -6.98
C PHE A 45 15.84 -4.50 -6.93
N ILE A 46 14.67 -4.16 -6.37
CA ILE A 46 13.54 -5.10 -6.24
C ILE A 46 12.95 -5.46 -7.61
N THR A 47 12.95 -4.53 -8.57
CA THR A 47 12.48 -4.81 -9.94
C THR A 47 13.34 -5.81 -10.70
N GLU A 48 14.59 -6.06 -10.27
CA GLU A 48 15.46 -7.08 -10.84
C GLU A 48 15.46 -8.37 -10.01
N ALA A 49 15.08 -8.30 -8.73
CA ALA A 49 15.11 -9.43 -7.81
C ALA A 49 14.17 -10.59 -8.23
N PRO A 50 14.59 -11.86 -8.08
CA PRO A 50 13.74 -13.02 -8.29
C PRO A 50 12.73 -13.20 -7.15
N LEU A 51 11.68 -13.99 -7.36
CA LEU A 51 10.54 -14.10 -6.43
C LEU A 51 11.00 -14.56 -5.04
N LYS A 52 11.90 -15.54 -4.96
CA LYS A 52 12.52 -16.00 -3.70
C LYS A 52 13.08 -14.87 -2.83
N ILE A 53 13.74 -13.89 -3.45
CA ILE A 53 14.32 -12.75 -2.73
C ILE A 53 13.21 -11.82 -2.23
N VAL A 54 12.19 -11.58 -3.06
CA VAL A 54 11.01 -10.78 -2.68
C VAL A 54 10.28 -11.41 -1.49
N ILE A 55 10.05 -12.74 -1.52
CA ILE A 55 9.48 -13.51 -0.42
C ILE A 55 10.32 -13.33 0.85
N GLY A 56 11.64 -13.57 0.75
CA GLY A 56 12.54 -13.44 1.90
C GLY A 56 12.58 -12.03 2.50
N LEU A 57 12.57 -10.99 1.66
CA LEU A 57 12.56 -9.60 2.10
C LEU A 57 11.24 -9.23 2.76
N LEU A 58 10.10 -9.63 2.19
CA LEU A 58 8.78 -9.36 2.77
C LEU A 58 8.59 -10.15 4.08
N ALA A 59 9.03 -11.40 4.15
CA ALA A 59 8.97 -12.19 5.38
C ALA A 59 9.77 -11.53 6.50
N LEU A 60 11.02 -11.12 6.23
CA LEU A 60 11.83 -10.38 7.19
C LEU A 60 11.20 -9.03 7.58
N PHE A 61 10.56 -8.34 6.63
CA PHE A 61 9.87 -7.08 6.89
C PHE A 61 8.68 -7.28 7.84
N ILE A 62 7.90 -8.35 7.65
CA ILE A 62 6.75 -8.69 8.50
C ILE A 62 7.19 -9.17 9.89
N GLU A 63 8.21 -10.04 9.96
CA GLU A 63 8.67 -10.60 11.24
C GLU A 63 9.35 -9.55 12.15
N ARG A 64 9.97 -8.53 11.57
CA ARG A 64 10.82 -7.59 12.30
C ARG A 64 10.18 -6.25 12.62
N ASN A 65 8.98 -5.98 12.11
CA ASN A 65 8.33 -4.68 12.28
C ASN A 65 6.86 -4.85 12.67
N ASN A 66 6.32 -3.91 13.44
CA ASN A 66 4.89 -3.81 13.64
C ASN A 66 4.20 -3.35 12.33
N ILE A 67 3.68 -4.31 11.56
CA ILE A 67 3.09 -4.04 10.24
C ILE A 67 1.92 -3.07 10.29
N ILE A 68 1.10 -3.09 11.34
CA ILE A 68 -0.02 -2.15 11.48
C ILE A 68 0.50 -0.71 11.62
N CYS A 69 1.60 -0.53 12.36
CA CYS A 69 2.25 0.77 12.53
C CYS A 69 2.93 1.21 11.23
N VAL A 70 3.69 0.33 10.60
CA VAL A 70 4.44 0.63 9.38
C VAL A 70 3.51 0.94 8.21
N ALA A 71 2.38 0.24 8.08
CA ALA A 71 1.38 0.51 7.05
C ALA A 71 0.66 1.87 7.24
N LYS A 72 0.83 2.52 8.39
CA LYS A 72 0.39 3.92 8.60
C LYS A 72 1.48 4.94 8.26
N SER A 73 2.59 4.56 7.64
CA SER A 73 3.58 5.52 7.13
C SER A 73 3.59 5.48 5.62
N LYS A 74 3.86 6.63 4.97
CA LYS A 74 3.93 6.71 3.51
C LYS A 74 5.05 5.81 2.98
N VAL A 75 6.19 5.83 3.66
CA VAL A 75 7.36 5.01 3.31
C VAL A 75 7.06 3.52 3.48
N GLY A 76 6.41 3.11 4.58
CA GLY A 76 6.06 1.72 4.81
C GLY A 76 5.12 1.15 3.76
N LEU A 77 4.08 1.91 3.41
CA LEU A 77 3.17 1.53 2.33
C LEU A 77 3.87 1.46 0.97
N ALA A 78 4.81 2.36 0.68
CA ALA A 78 5.59 2.29 -0.56
C ALA A 78 6.37 0.97 -0.66
N PHE A 79 7.00 0.52 0.44
CA PHE A 79 7.74 -0.75 0.47
C PHE A 79 6.82 -1.96 0.32
N LEU A 80 5.71 -1.99 1.07
CA LEU A 80 4.73 -3.07 0.96
C LEU A 80 4.14 -3.16 -0.46
N THR A 81 3.76 -2.02 -1.05
CA THR A 81 3.24 -1.93 -2.42
C THR A 81 4.29 -2.41 -3.44
N MET A 82 5.55 -2.03 -3.25
CA MET A 82 6.66 -2.44 -4.10
C MET A 82 6.88 -3.96 -4.06
N PHE A 83 6.84 -4.60 -2.88
CA PHE A 83 6.93 -6.06 -2.78
C PHE A 83 5.75 -6.77 -3.45
N LEU A 84 4.52 -6.31 -3.18
CA LEU A 84 3.29 -6.86 -3.77
C LEU A 84 3.29 -6.79 -5.30
N SER A 85 3.55 -5.60 -5.84
CA SER A 85 3.59 -5.37 -7.28
C SER A 85 4.66 -6.21 -7.98
N ARG A 86 5.86 -6.33 -7.39
CA ARG A 86 6.92 -7.16 -7.95
C ARG A 86 6.53 -8.64 -7.97
N ALA A 87 5.98 -9.16 -6.88
CA ALA A 87 5.57 -10.55 -6.80
C ALA A 87 4.48 -10.87 -7.83
N GLU A 88 3.53 -9.95 -8.04
CA GLU A 88 2.46 -10.12 -9.01
C GLU A 88 2.97 -10.12 -10.46
N ILE A 89 3.93 -9.24 -10.81
CA ILE A 89 4.59 -9.25 -12.12
C ILE A 89 5.28 -10.59 -12.39
N LEU A 90 5.94 -11.16 -11.37
CA LEU A 90 6.64 -12.44 -11.48
C LEU A 90 5.66 -13.62 -11.59
N LYS A 91 4.51 -13.56 -10.93
CA LYS A 91 3.41 -14.55 -11.07
C LYS A 91 2.82 -14.60 -12.47
N GLN A 92 2.70 -13.45 -13.14
CA GLN A 92 2.17 -13.36 -14.49
C GLN A 92 3.15 -13.82 -15.58
N GLY A 93 4.34 -14.32 -15.21
CA GLY A 93 5.38 -14.74 -16.16
C GLY A 93 5.99 -13.59 -16.95
N ARG A 94 5.82 -12.34 -16.48
CA ARG A 94 6.32 -11.12 -17.15
C ARG A 94 7.76 -10.76 -16.74
N GLY A 95 8.46 -11.65 -16.03
CA GLY A 95 9.84 -11.46 -15.59
C GLY A 95 10.87 -12.21 -16.46
N SER A 96 12.11 -11.73 -16.48
CA SER A 96 13.24 -12.35 -17.21
C SER A 96 13.84 -13.58 -16.51
N HIS A 97 13.16 -14.13 -15.50
CA HIS A 97 13.67 -15.20 -14.64
C HIS A 97 13.16 -16.57 -15.10
N PRO A 98 13.93 -17.66 -14.87
CA PRO A 98 13.49 -19.02 -15.17
C PRO A 98 12.15 -19.33 -14.47
N GLN A 99 11.37 -20.25 -15.03
CA GLN A 99 10.03 -20.60 -14.54
C GLN A 99 10.01 -20.69 -13.01
N THR A 100 9.28 -19.76 -12.38
CA THR A 100 9.08 -19.72 -10.94
C THR A 100 8.58 -21.08 -10.45
N GLU A 101 9.27 -21.66 -9.48
CA GLU A 101 8.90 -22.97 -8.94
C GLU A 101 7.54 -22.90 -8.24
N GLU A 102 6.74 -23.97 -8.35
CA GLU A 102 5.44 -24.10 -7.67
C GLU A 102 5.54 -23.86 -6.16
N ARG A 103 6.68 -24.24 -5.56
CA ARG A 103 6.98 -24.00 -4.15
C ARG A 103 7.07 -22.52 -3.79
N GLU A 104 7.65 -21.68 -4.65
CA GLU A 104 7.76 -20.25 -4.39
C GLU A 104 6.39 -19.58 -4.44
N PHE A 105 5.50 -20.04 -5.33
CA PHE A 105 4.12 -19.55 -5.37
C PHE A 105 3.33 -19.87 -4.11
N LEU A 106 3.47 -21.09 -3.58
CA LEU A 106 2.83 -21.48 -2.31
C LEU A 106 3.34 -20.62 -1.15
N GLN A 107 4.66 -20.44 -1.04
CA GLN A 107 5.27 -19.58 -0.02
C GLN A 107 4.80 -18.13 -0.13
N TRP A 108 4.73 -17.59 -1.34
CA TRP A 108 4.18 -16.26 -1.58
C TRP A 108 2.72 -16.18 -1.12
N GLN A 109 1.89 -17.16 -1.45
CA GLN A 109 0.47 -17.16 -1.09
C GLN A 109 0.27 -17.18 0.43
N GLU A 110 1.03 -18.02 1.15
CA GLU A 110 1.01 -18.06 2.62
C GLU A 110 1.41 -16.71 3.22
N LEU A 111 2.49 -16.12 2.71
CA LEU A 111 2.98 -14.83 3.18
C LEU A 111 2.01 -13.68 2.89
N TYR A 112 1.40 -13.68 1.71
CA TYR A 112 0.36 -12.71 1.33
C TYR A 112 -0.86 -12.83 2.25
N ASN A 113 -1.35 -14.06 2.50
CA ASN A 113 -2.47 -14.29 3.40
C ASN A 113 -2.14 -13.82 4.82
N HIS A 114 -0.92 -14.08 5.30
CA HIS A 114 -0.47 -13.60 6.60
C HIS A 114 -0.47 -12.07 6.67
N LEU A 115 0.09 -11.38 5.67
CA LEU A 115 0.05 -9.92 5.56
C LEU A 115 -1.39 -9.39 5.57
N PHE A 116 -2.29 -10.02 4.80
CA PHE A 116 -3.69 -9.64 4.74
C PHE A 116 -4.35 -9.74 6.12
N THR A 117 -4.18 -10.87 6.81
CA THR A 117 -4.75 -11.07 8.15
C THR A 117 -4.22 -10.07 9.17
N LEU A 118 -2.95 -9.66 9.09
CA LEU A 118 -2.38 -8.64 9.97
C LEU A 118 -3.01 -7.24 9.76
N LEU A 119 -3.40 -6.93 8.52
CA LEU A 119 -3.97 -5.63 8.16
C LEU A 119 -5.50 -5.59 8.15
N GLN A 120 -6.14 -6.75 8.16
CA GLN A 120 -7.59 -6.86 8.31
C GLN A 120 -8.05 -6.12 9.57
N THR A 121 -9.18 -5.43 9.49
CA THR A 121 -9.72 -4.48 10.47
C THR A 121 -8.97 -3.16 10.62
N HIS A 122 -7.88 -2.96 9.86
CA HIS A 122 -7.05 -1.76 9.92
C HIS A 122 -6.95 -1.01 8.58
N PHE A 123 -7.56 -1.48 7.48
CA PHE A 123 -7.42 -0.85 6.15
C PHE A 123 -7.92 0.60 6.13
N LEU A 124 -9.02 0.89 6.83
CA LEU A 124 -9.52 2.26 6.96
C LEU A 124 -8.54 3.17 7.70
N SER A 125 -7.80 2.63 8.68
CA SER A 125 -6.86 3.39 9.52
C SER A 125 -5.53 3.74 8.82
N LEU A 126 -5.31 3.22 7.61
CA LEU A 126 -4.14 3.56 6.79
C LEU A 126 -4.28 4.94 6.14
N PHE A 127 -5.51 5.43 6.02
CA PHE A 127 -5.78 6.72 5.41
C PHE A 127 -5.41 7.89 6.32
N PRO A 128 -4.73 8.92 5.80
CA PRO A 128 -4.51 10.14 6.56
C PRO A 128 -5.85 10.84 6.84
N PRO A 129 -6.00 11.53 7.98
CA PRO A 129 -7.20 12.32 8.27
C PRO A 129 -7.41 13.39 7.20
N PHE A 130 -8.64 13.58 6.72
CA PHE A 130 -8.93 14.55 5.64
C PHE A 130 -8.52 16.00 5.96
N VAL A 131 -8.52 16.35 7.25
CA VAL A 131 -8.17 17.68 7.75
C VAL A 131 -6.71 18.06 7.44
N THR A 132 -5.84 17.06 7.25
CA THR A 132 -4.40 17.28 7.03
C THR A 132 -4.07 17.77 5.62
N GLY A 133 -4.96 17.60 4.64
CA GLY A 133 -4.71 17.95 3.24
C GLY A 133 -3.62 17.10 2.55
N ILE A 134 -3.13 16.04 3.21
CA ILE A 134 -2.17 15.09 2.67
C ILE A 134 -2.83 14.27 1.56
N ASP A 135 -2.13 14.08 0.45
CA ASP A 135 -2.58 13.24 -0.66
C ASP A 135 -2.57 11.76 -0.24
N ASP A 136 -3.68 11.06 -0.41
CA ASP A 136 -3.85 9.65 -0.04
C ASP A 136 -3.62 8.68 -1.20
N MET A 137 -3.08 9.15 -2.34
CA MET A 137 -2.75 8.32 -3.51
C MET A 137 -1.93 7.07 -3.15
N TYR A 138 -0.94 7.17 -2.25
CA TYR A 138 -0.10 6.05 -1.86
C TYR A 138 -0.89 4.94 -1.14
N VAL A 139 -1.95 5.31 -0.40
CA VAL A 139 -2.85 4.36 0.27
C VAL A 139 -3.69 3.64 -0.77
N TRP A 140 -4.24 4.38 -1.75
CA TRP A 140 -5.00 3.79 -2.85
C TRP A 140 -4.16 2.85 -3.72
N GLN A 141 -2.91 3.21 -4.00
CA GLN A 141 -1.97 2.35 -4.72
C GLN A 141 -1.68 1.04 -3.97
N PHE A 142 -1.49 1.14 -2.65
CA PHE A 142 -1.31 -0.04 -1.81
C PHE A 142 -2.55 -0.94 -1.81
N LEU A 143 -3.74 -0.38 -1.61
CA LEU A 143 -5.00 -1.13 -1.62
C LEU A 143 -5.25 -1.79 -2.97
N ALA A 144 -4.93 -1.10 -4.08
CA ALA A 144 -5.00 -1.69 -5.42
C ALA A 144 -4.05 -2.88 -5.55
N ALA A 145 -2.79 -2.75 -5.10
CA ALA A 145 -1.83 -3.85 -5.12
C ALA A 145 -2.27 -5.04 -4.26
N MET A 146 -2.87 -4.79 -3.09
CA MET A 146 -3.50 -5.82 -2.26
C MET A 146 -4.66 -6.49 -2.99
N ALA A 147 -5.55 -5.72 -3.62
CA ALA A 147 -6.74 -6.23 -4.31
C ALA A 147 -6.43 -7.15 -5.49
N VAL A 148 -5.35 -6.88 -6.25
CA VAL A 148 -4.92 -7.73 -7.37
C VAL A 148 -4.52 -9.14 -6.90
N GLY A 149 -3.87 -9.24 -5.73
CA GLY A 149 -3.45 -10.52 -5.15
C GLY A 149 -4.53 -11.23 -4.32
N ALA A 150 -5.67 -10.56 -4.06
CA ALA A 150 -6.68 -11.02 -3.13
C ALA A 150 -7.61 -12.08 -3.73
N SER A 151 -8.06 -13.03 -2.90
CA SER A 151 -9.21 -13.89 -3.22
C SER A 151 -10.51 -13.08 -3.25
N HIS A 152 -11.59 -13.62 -3.82
CA HIS A 152 -12.90 -12.96 -3.82
C HIS A 152 -13.41 -12.60 -2.41
N GLU A 153 -13.15 -13.46 -1.42
CA GLU A 153 -13.51 -13.19 -0.02
C GLU A 153 -12.71 -12.02 0.53
N GLN A 154 -11.40 -11.99 0.29
CA GLN A 154 -10.52 -10.90 0.70
C GLN A 154 -10.86 -9.58 0.00
N GLN A 155 -11.22 -9.61 -1.28
CA GLN A 155 -11.71 -8.45 -2.03
C GLN A 155 -13.00 -7.88 -1.39
N SER A 156 -13.94 -8.74 -0.99
CA SER A 156 -15.16 -8.33 -0.29
C SER A 156 -14.85 -7.65 1.05
N VAL A 157 -13.87 -8.17 1.81
CA VAL A 157 -13.39 -7.55 3.05
C VAL A 157 -12.78 -6.17 2.79
N LEU A 158 -11.89 -6.04 1.80
CA LEU A 158 -11.29 -4.75 1.42
C LEU A 158 -12.36 -3.71 1.08
N VAL A 159 -13.31 -4.06 0.21
CA VAL A 159 -14.41 -3.16 -0.18
C VAL A 159 -15.26 -2.76 1.02
N THR A 160 -15.52 -3.69 1.93
CA THR A 160 -16.33 -3.43 3.13
C THR A 160 -15.63 -2.47 4.07
N GLU A 161 -14.34 -2.66 4.35
CA GLU A 161 -13.59 -1.80 5.27
C GLU A 161 -13.36 -0.39 4.74
N VAL A 162 -13.13 -0.22 3.43
CA VAL A 162 -12.83 1.09 2.83
C VAL A 162 -14.06 1.81 2.28
N ARG A 163 -15.26 1.21 2.38
CA ARG A 163 -16.51 1.76 1.84
C ARG A 163 -16.78 3.19 2.30
N GLU A 164 -16.64 3.44 3.61
CA GLU A 164 -16.90 4.75 4.19
C GLU A 164 -15.97 5.80 3.57
N ARG A 165 -14.67 5.48 3.47
CA ARG A 165 -13.68 6.34 2.85
C ARG A 165 -13.97 6.63 1.37
N VAL A 166 -14.42 5.63 0.61
CA VAL A 166 -14.83 5.80 -0.80
C VAL A 166 -16.01 6.78 -0.88
N MET A 167 -17.05 6.59 -0.07
CA MET A 167 -18.23 7.45 -0.06
C MET A 167 -17.91 8.89 0.34
N GLU A 168 -17.08 9.07 1.36
CA GLU A 168 -16.62 10.40 1.80
C GLU A 168 -15.80 11.10 0.72
N THR A 169 -14.94 10.37 0.01
CA THR A 169 -14.14 10.92 -1.09
C THR A 169 -15.05 11.36 -2.24
N LEU A 170 -16.02 10.54 -2.63
CA LEU A 170 -17.01 10.88 -3.67
C LEU A 170 -17.89 12.07 -3.26
N PHE A 171 -18.25 12.19 -1.98
CA PHE A 171 -18.98 13.34 -1.47
C PHE A 171 -18.13 14.62 -1.55
N GLN A 172 -16.87 14.58 -1.09
CA GLN A 172 -15.97 15.75 -1.15
C GLN A 172 -15.73 16.24 -2.58
N VAL A 173 -15.58 15.32 -3.53
CA VAL A 173 -15.45 15.61 -4.97
C VAL A 173 -16.67 16.38 -5.49
N LYS A 174 -17.89 16.08 -5.02
CA LYS A 174 -19.10 16.83 -5.39
C LYS A 174 -19.11 18.26 -4.84
N LEU A 175 -18.44 18.52 -3.71
CA LEU A 175 -18.40 19.86 -3.10
C LEU A 175 -17.24 20.74 -3.58
N GLN A 176 -16.09 20.17 -3.92
CA GLN A 176 -14.86 20.90 -4.21
C GLN A 176 -14.27 20.49 -5.57
N SER A 177 -14.43 21.35 -6.59
CA SER A 177 -14.13 21.00 -7.98
C SER A 177 -12.64 20.94 -8.34
N ASP A 178 -11.77 21.66 -7.64
CA ASP A 178 -10.37 21.84 -8.07
C ASP A 178 -9.51 20.56 -7.96
N LYS A 179 -9.81 19.68 -7.00
CA LYS A 179 -9.11 18.39 -6.81
C LYS A 179 -10.00 17.17 -7.05
N ALA A 180 -11.21 17.39 -7.56
CA ALA A 180 -12.23 16.36 -7.78
C ALA A 180 -11.72 15.24 -8.69
N TYR A 181 -11.10 15.61 -9.81
CA TYR A 181 -10.61 14.66 -10.82
C TYR A 181 -9.50 13.75 -10.28
N GLN A 182 -8.54 14.30 -9.54
CA GLN A 182 -7.44 13.53 -8.95
C GLN A 182 -7.95 12.54 -7.91
N LYS A 183 -8.84 12.97 -7.01
CA LYS A 183 -9.43 12.10 -5.98
C LYS A 183 -10.24 10.95 -6.59
N ILE A 184 -11.02 11.21 -7.63
CA ILE A 184 -11.75 10.14 -8.36
C ILE A 184 -10.76 9.15 -8.98
N ASN A 185 -9.70 9.65 -9.64
CA ASN A 185 -8.71 8.77 -10.27
C ASN A 185 -8.01 7.86 -9.27
N ASN A 186 -7.71 8.37 -8.07
CA ASN A 186 -7.11 7.58 -7.00
C ASN A 186 -8.04 6.44 -6.55
N VAL A 187 -9.33 6.73 -6.34
CA VAL A 187 -10.33 5.71 -6.00
C VAL A 187 -10.50 4.69 -7.14
N ASN A 188 -10.53 5.17 -8.39
CA ASN A 188 -10.65 4.32 -9.57
C ASN A 188 -9.50 3.32 -9.70
N LEU A 189 -8.29 3.69 -9.30
CA LEU A 189 -7.15 2.75 -9.29
C LEU A 189 -7.48 1.49 -8.47
N PHE A 190 -8.06 1.67 -7.28
CA PHE A 190 -8.48 0.57 -6.42
C PHE A 190 -9.67 -0.20 -6.99
N LEU A 191 -10.69 0.50 -7.50
CA LEU A 191 -11.87 -0.15 -8.06
C LEU A 191 -11.53 -0.98 -9.29
N HIS A 192 -10.67 -0.47 -10.19
CA HIS A 192 -10.22 -1.21 -11.36
C HIS A 192 -9.43 -2.47 -10.98
N ALA A 193 -8.65 -2.44 -9.90
CA ALA A 193 -7.98 -3.63 -9.38
C ALA A 193 -8.97 -4.72 -8.89
N LEU A 194 -10.19 -4.32 -8.52
CA LEU A 194 -11.30 -5.21 -8.18
C LEU A 194 -12.17 -5.60 -9.40
N GLY A 195 -11.85 -5.11 -10.59
CA GLY A 195 -12.70 -5.26 -11.78
C GLY A 195 -13.98 -4.42 -11.75
N LEU A 196 -14.02 -3.40 -10.90
CA LEU A 196 -15.12 -2.44 -10.76
C LEU A 196 -14.74 -1.09 -11.40
N ASP A 197 -15.73 -0.24 -11.62
CA ASP A 197 -15.54 1.13 -12.11
C ASP A 197 -16.39 2.08 -11.25
N ALA A 198 -15.83 3.22 -10.80
CA ALA A 198 -16.61 4.17 -9.99
C ALA A 198 -17.83 4.72 -10.74
N SER A 199 -17.79 4.76 -12.07
CA SER A 199 -18.94 5.17 -12.88
C SER A 199 -20.14 4.22 -12.74
N GLN A 200 -19.90 2.97 -12.31
CA GLN A 200 -20.94 1.98 -12.04
C GLN A 200 -21.45 2.05 -10.60
N ILE A 201 -20.75 2.74 -9.71
CA ILE A 201 -21.23 3.03 -8.35
C ILE A 201 -22.23 4.18 -8.47
N SER A 202 -23.47 3.84 -8.84
CA SER A 202 -24.58 4.78 -8.77
C SER A 202 -24.82 5.15 -7.31
N ILE A 203 -24.54 6.41 -6.97
CA ILE A 203 -24.97 7.03 -5.71
C ILE A 203 -26.47 7.30 -5.78
#